data_AF-W1DSG9-F1
#
_entry.id   AF-W1DSG9-F1
#
_cell.length_a   1.000
_cell.length_b   1.000
_cell.length_c   1.000
_cell.angle_alpha   90.00
_cell.angle_beta   90.00
_cell.angle_gamma   90.00
#
_symmetry.space_group_name_H-M   'P 1'
#
loop_
_entity.id
_entity.type
_entity.pdbx_description
1 polymer ?
#
loop_
_entity_poly.entity_id
_entity_poly.type
_entity_poly.pdbx_seq_one_letter_code
_entity_poly.pdbx_strand_id
1 'polypeptide(L)' 'MSAEHVLTMLNEHEVKFVDLRFTDTKGKEQHVTIPSHQVNAEFFEEGKNV' A
#
# COMPACT_ATOMS: atom_id res chain seq x y z
N MET A 1 0.74 -13.41 4.99
CA MET A 1 0.08 -12.15 5.38
C MET A 1 -1.13 -11.98 4.48
N SER A 2 -2.29 -11.61 5.03
CA SER A 2 -3.52 -11.37 4.26
C SER A 2 -3.82 -9.87 4.18
N ALA A 3 -4.74 -9.47 3.28
CA ALA A 3 -5.16 -8.08 3.16
C ALA A 3 -5.78 -7.55 4.47
N GLU A 4 -6.53 -8.38 5.18
CA GLU A 4 -7.15 -8.05 6.47
C GLU A 4 -6.10 -7.74 7.54
N HIS A 5 -4.98 -8.46 7.53
CA HIS A 5 -3.88 -8.22 8.45
C HIS A 5 -3.26 -6.83 8.23
N VAL A 6 -3.08 -6.43 6.97
CA VAL A 6 -2.54 -5.10 6.63
C VAL A 6 -3.53 -4.00 7.04
N LEU A 7 -4.82 -4.15 6.76
CA LEU A 7 -5.84 -3.18 7.16
C LEU A 7 -5.94 -3.02 8.68
N THR A 8 -5.79 -4.12 9.42
CA THR A 8 -5.72 -4.09 10.88
C THR A 8 -4.49 -3.30 11.36
N MET A 9 -3.33 -3.58 10.76
CA MET A 9 -2.07 -2.91 11.08
C MET A 9 -2.12 -1.39 10.83
N LEU A 10 -2.79 -0.94 9.76
CA LEU A 10 -2.95 0.49 9.47
C LEU A 10 -3.71 1.23 10.59
N ASN A 11 -4.75 0.59 11.13
CA ASN A 11 -5.55 1.14 12.22
C ASN A 11 -4.79 1.09 13.55
N GLU A 12 -4.16 -0.04 13.88
CA GLU A 12 -3.42 -0.24 15.14
C GLU A 12 -2.27 0.75 15.33
N HIS A 13 -1.60 1.12 14.24
CA HIS A 13 -0.48 2.05 14.26
C HIS A 13 -0.86 3.49 13.83
N GLU A 14 -2.16 3.79 13.72
CA GLU A 14 -2.68 5.09 13.28
C GLU A 14 -1.99 5.64 12.01
N VAL A 15 -1.64 4.74 11.09
CA VAL A 15 -0.80 5.01 9.93
C VAL A 15 -1.43 6.10 9.07
N LYS A 16 -0.62 7.10 8.70
CA LYS A 16 -1.08 8.22 7.85
C LYS A 16 -0.78 7.99 6.36
N PHE A 17 0.27 7.22 6.07
CA PHE A 17 0.76 7.00 4.71
C PHE A 17 1.21 5.56 4.51
N VAL A 18 1.00 5.06 3.30
CA VAL A 18 1.48 3.75 2.83
C VAL A 18 2.45 3.98 1.70
N ASP A 19 3.61 3.34 1.79
CA ASP A 19 4.67 3.45 0.80
C ASP A 19 4.68 2.20 -0.09
N LEU A 20 4.23 2.37 -1.34
CA LEU A 20 4.21 1.30 -2.33
C LEU A 20 5.58 1.22 -2.99
N ARG A 21 6.26 0.08 -2.84
CA ARG A 21 7.61 -0.14 -3.36
C ARG A 21 7.61 -1.14 -4.49
N PHE A 22 8.38 -0.84 -5.53
CA PHE A 22 8.58 -1.72 -6.67
C PHE A 22 9.97 -1.50 -7.27
N THR A 23 10.38 -2.38 -8.17
CA THR A 23 11.70 -2.32 -8.80
C THR A 23 11.55 -2.18 -10.30
N ASP A 24 12.27 -1.23 -10.89
CA ASP A 24 12.30 -1.08 -12.35
C ASP A 24 13.10 -2.22 -13.02
N THR A 25 13.05 -2.32 -14.35
CA THR A 25 13.76 -3.37 -15.09
C THR A 25 15.28 -3.31 -14.95
N LYS A 26 15.85 -2.19 -14.48
CA LYS A 26 17.28 -2.02 -14.21
C LYS A 26 17.66 -2.43 -12.78
N GLY A 27 16.69 -2.82 -11.95
CA GLY A 27 16.91 -3.26 -10.58
C GLY A 27 16.89 -2.15 -9.54
N LYS A 28 16.48 -0.92 -9.89
CA LYS A 28 16.43 0.20 -8.93
C LYS A 28 15.10 0.19 -8.18
N GLU A 29 15.15 0.24 -6.84
CA GLU A 29 13.97 0.42 -5.99
C GLU A 29 13.36 1.81 -6.24
N GLN A 30 12.05 1.82 -6.44
CA GLN A 30 11.20 2.98 -6.63
C GLN A 30 10.08 2.92 -5.59
N HIS A 31 9.57 4.08 -5.21
CA HIS A 31 8.47 4.13 -4.25
C HIS A 31 7.47 5.24 -4.58
N VAL A 32 6.20 4.99 -4.22
CA VAL A 32 5.11 5.97 -4.30
C VAL A 32 4.35 5.94 -2.99
N THR A 33 4.29 7.08 -2.33
CA THR A 33 3.55 7.24 -1.07
C THR A 33 2.11 7.68 -1.34
N ILE A 34 1.14 7.02 -0.69
CA ILE A 34 -0.29 7.37 -0.74
C ILE A 34 -0.86 7.56 0.67
N PRO A 35 -1.91 8.38 0.85
CA PRO A 35 -2.65 8.44 2.11
C PRO A 35 -3.23 7.08 2.49
N SER A 36 -3.19 6.71 3.77
CA SER A 36 -3.67 5.40 4.25
C SER A 36 -5.15 5.13 3.95
N HIS A 37 -5.98 6.18 3.90
CA HIS A 37 -7.40 6.07 3.57
C HIS A 37 -7.68 5.65 2.11
N GLN A 38 -6.66 5.60 1.23
CA GLN A 38 -6.79 5.07 -0.13
C GLN A 38 -6.58 3.55 -0.20
N VAL A 39 -6.14 2.91 0.89
CA VAL A 39 -5.91 1.47 0.96
C VAL A 39 -7.15 0.79 1.56
N ASN A 40 -7.93 0.14 0.72
CA ASN A 40 -9.14 -0.61 1.06
C ASN A 40 -9.06 -2.05 0.49
N ALA A 41 -10.14 -2.83 0.58
CA ALA A 41 -10.15 -4.20 0.05
C ALA A 41 -9.95 -4.22 -1.48
N GLU A 42 -10.64 -3.33 -2.21
CA GLU A 42 -10.56 -3.21 -3.68
C GLU A 42 -9.14 -2.89 -4.15
N PHE A 43 -8.38 -2.09 -3.41
CA PHE A 43 -6.98 -1.75 -3.70
C PHE A 43 -6.10 -3.00 -3.83
N PHE A 44 -6.36 -4.06 -3.06
CA PHE A 44 -5.58 -5.30 -3.14
C PHE A 44 -5.95 -6.17 -4.35
N GLU A 45 -7.11 -5.94 -4.97
CA GLU A 45 -7.58 -6.69 -6.14
C GLU A 45 -7.25 -5.96 -7.45
N GLU A 46 -7.47 -4.65 -7.50
CA GLU A 46 -7.35 -3.83 -8.72
C GLU A 46 -6.10 -2.95 -8.74
N GLY A 47 -5.45 -2.76 -7.60
CA GLY A 47 -4.33 -1.83 -7.45
C GLY A 47 -4.77 -0.37 -7.28
N LYS A 48 -3.84 0.56 -7.52
CA LYS A 48 -4.11 2.00 -7.41
C LYS A 48 -4.87 2.50 -8.65
N ASN A 49 -6.16 2.77 -8.48
CA ASN A 49 -6.95 3.51 -9.47
C ASN A 49 -6.54 5.00 -9.45
N VAL A 50 -6.27 5.57 -10.63
CA VAL A 50 -5.75 6.94 -10.82
C VAL A 50 -6.88 7.93 -10.95
#